data_AF-A0A452Z6V0-F1
#
_entry.id   AF-A0A452Z6V0-F1
#
_cell.length_a   1.000
_cell.length_b   1.000
_cell.length_c   1.000
_cell.angle_alpha   90.00
_cell.angle_beta   90.00
_cell.angle_gamma   90.00
#
_symmetry.space_group_name_H-M   'P 1'
#
loop_
_entity.id
_entity.type
_entity.pdbx_description
1 polymer ?
#
loop_
_entity_poly.entity_id
_entity_poly.type
_entity_poly.pdbx_seq_one_letter_code
_entity_poly.pdbx_strand_id
1 'polypeptide(L)'
;HGDALPSTVDLTRAYTWYLGKHQSCTPRNGENGRRKTRPLSLSLSLSLSLCGNPHSAAARDPMEEVQAAVTAHLDQVSGLVQALSSELRSGIGPAADSLLAFVRAVDWTEPWLVCLMAFHAGLLLTAVGLRRNANLQFFFLFLAYSGVYLAEKINIYLAEHWKIFASRNYFDRAGVFISVVWSGPLVFISIVTVVSSLMTLCQLMVKWKRAELRHRGRLARDKEE
;
A
#
# COMPACT_ATOMS: atom_id res chain seq x y z
N HIS A 1 -13.67 -52.43 -9.22
CA HIS A 1 -13.85 -50.99 -9.44
C HIS A 1 -12.97 -50.25 -8.46
N GLY A 2 -11.88 -49.68 -8.99
CA GLY A 2 -10.98 -48.83 -8.22
C GLY A 2 -11.31 -47.38 -8.49
N ASP A 3 -11.27 -46.57 -7.45
CA ASP A 3 -11.09 -45.13 -7.51
C ASP A 3 -10.11 -44.76 -6.39
N ALA A 4 -8.85 -44.59 -6.79
CA ALA A 4 -7.75 -44.18 -5.93
C ALA A 4 -7.69 -42.65 -5.86
N LEU A 5 -7.55 -42.14 -4.64
CA LEU A 5 -7.23 -40.75 -4.32
C LEU A 5 -6.10 -40.18 -5.20
N PRO A 6 -6.20 -38.94 -5.70
CA PRO A 6 -5.07 -38.28 -6.33
C PRO A 6 -4.02 -37.95 -5.25
N SER A 7 -2.89 -38.63 -5.36
CA SER A 7 -1.70 -38.47 -4.54
C SER A 7 -1.17 -37.02 -4.58
N THR A 8 -0.68 -36.56 -3.43
CA THR A 8 -0.02 -35.27 -3.12
C THR A 8 1.21 -34.92 -3.98
N VAL A 9 1.52 -35.72 -5.01
CA VAL A 9 2.67 -35.57 -5.90
C VAL A 9 2.41 -34.52 -7.00
N ASP A 10 1.16 -34.24 -7.34
CA ASP A 10 0.84 -33.34 -8.47
C ASP A 10 0.96 -31.85 -8.14
N LEU A 11 0.71 -31.45 -6.89
CA LEU A 11 0.85 -30.05 -6.45
C LEU A 11 2.32 -29.58 -6.45
N THR A 12 3.25 -30.48 -6.12
CA THR A 12 4.69 -30.19 -6.13
C THR A 12 5.22 -30.01 -7.56
N ARG A 13 4.64 -30.75 -8.52
CA ARG A 13 4.97 -30.61 -9.95
C ARG A 13 4.41 -29.32 -10.55
N ALA A 14 3.19 -28.94 -10.14
CA ALA A 14 2.60 -27.66 -10.54
C ALA A 14 3.39 -26.47 -10.00
N TYR A 15 3.87 -26.54 -8.76
CA TYR A 15 4.65 -25.46 -8.13
C TYR A 15 6.04 -25.28 -8.75
N THR A 16 6.70 -26.38 -9.12
CA THR A 16 8.02 -26.35 -9.79
C THR A 16 7.92 -25.86 -11.24
N TRP A 17 6.83 -26.18 -11.96
CA TRP A 17 6.60 -25.64 -13.31
C TRP A 17 6.32 -24.13 -13.31
N TYR A 18 5.55 -23.63 -12.33
CA TYR A 18 5.24 -22.20 -12.24
C TYR A 18 6.49 -21.35 -11.92
N LEU A 19 7.42 -21.86 -11.12
CA LEU A 19 8.68 -21.18 -10.79
C LEU A 19 9.71 -21.18 -11.92
N GLY A 20 9.68 -22.17 -12.82
CA GLY A 20 10.64 -22.28 -13.93
C GLY A 20 10.41 -21.31 -15.09
N LYS A 21 9.19 -20.79 -15.25
CA LYS A 21 8.82 -19.96 -16.43
C LYS A 21 9.22 -18.49 -16.31
N HIS A 22 9.59 -18.02 -15.12
CA HIS A 22 9.84 -16.58 -14.86
C HIS A 22 11.32 -16.15 -14.92
N GLN A 23 12.25 -17.06 -15.25
CA GLN A 23 13.69 -16.79 -15.21
C GLN A 23 14.35 -16.59 -16.59
N SER A 24 13.60 -16.67 -17.70
CA SER A 24 14.18 -16.67 -19.06
C SER A 24 14.16 -15.34 -19.82
N CYS A 25 13.87 -14.20 -19.18
CA CYS A 25 13.91 -12.89 -19.86
C CYS A 25 14.95 -11.95 -19.23
N THR A 26 16.23 -12.19 -19.53
CA THR A 26 17.28 -11.17 -19.45
C THR A 26 18.11 -11.22 -20.73
N PRO A 27 18.26 -10.12 -21.49
CA PRO A 27 19.01 -10.11 -22.73
C PRO A 27 20.52 -10.20 -22.44
N ARG A 28 21.18 -11.11 -23.14
CA ARG A 28 22.62 -11.35 -23.12
C ARG A 28 23.29 -10.33 -24.06
N ASN A 29 23.99 -9.35 -23.50
CA ASN A 29 24.80 -8.40 -24.26
C ASN A 29 26.01 -9.13 -24.86
N GLY A 30 26.15 -9.09 -26.18
CA GLY A 30 27.23 -9.73 -26.92
C GLY A 30 27.82 -8.75 -27.91
N GLU A 31 28.95 -8.13 -27.56
CA GLU A 31 29.78 -7.41 -28.52
C GLU A 31 31.10 -8.17 -28.74
N ASN A 32 31.31 -8.48 -30.01
CA ASN A 32 32.35 -9.32 -30.58
C ASN A 32 33.46 -8.40 -31.10
N GLY A 33 34.65 -8.46 -30.50
CA GLY A 33 35.80 -7.60 -30.82
C GLY A 33 37.10 -8.38 -30.98
N ARG A 34 37.17 -9.13 -32.08
CA ARG A 34 38.30 -9.88 -32.67
C ARG A 34 39.72 -9.31 -32.36
N ARG A 35 40.51 -10.11 -31.64
CA ARG A 35 41.97 -9.96 -31.44
C ARG A 35 42.70 -10.32 -32.75
N LYS A 36 43.58 -9.46 -33.27
CA LYS A 36 44.54 -9.80 -34.35
C LYS A 36 45.93 -9.23 -34.02
N THR A 37 46.92 -10.09 -34.15
CA THR A 37 48.33 -9.90 -33.80
C THR A 37 49.11 -9.09 -34.85
N ARG A 38 50.03 -8.25 -34.33
CA ARG A 38 51.29 -7.57 -34.83
C ARG A 38 51.89 -8.01 -36.21
N PRO A 39 52.85 -7.28 -36.86
CA PRO A 39 53.85 -6.33 -36.28
C PRO A 39 54.30 -5.08 -37.12
N LEU A 40 55.05 -4.20 -36.44
CA LEU A 40 56.19 -3.33 -36.85
C LEU A 40 56.21 -2.67 -38.25
N SER A 41 56.17 -1.33 -38.27
CA SER A 41 57.14 -0.51 -39.03
C SER A 41 57.27 0.90 -38.45
N LEU A 42 58.47 1.46 -38.60
CA LEU A 42 58.97 2.74 -38.12
C LEU A 42 58.25 3.95 -38.73
N SER A 43 58.02 4.99 -37.93
CA SER A 43 58.33 6.37 -38.34
C SER A 43 58.36 7.32 -37.14
N LEU A 44 59.49 8.00 -36.98
CA LEU A 44 59.70 9.16 -36.12
C LEU A 44 58.85 10.33 -36.62
N SER A 45 58.11 11.01 -35.74
CA SER A 45 58.00 12.47 -35.81
C SER A 45 57.68 13.05 -34.43
N LEU A 46 58.63 13.81 -33.92
CA LEU A 46 58.58 14.63 -32.73
C LEU A 46 57.78 15.90 -33.04
N SER A 47 56.78 16.25 -32.23
CA SER A 47 56.32 17.63 -32.06
C SER A 47 55.63 17.79 -30.71
N LEU A 48 56.36 18.39 -29.77
CA LEU A 48 55.82 19.04 -28.59
C LEU A 48 54.84 20.14 -29.04
N SER A 49 53.64 20.21 -28.46
CA SER A 49 53.11 21.48 -27.93
C SER A 49 51.76 21.27 -27.22
N LEU A 50 51.59 22.00 -26.11
CA LEU A 50 50.35 22.33 -25.40
C LEU A 50 49.71 21.26 -24.49
N CYS A 51 50.27 21.25 -23.28
CA CYS A 51 49.56 21.22 -21.99
C CYS A 51 48.03 21.44 -22.07
N GLY A 52 47.28 20.35 -22.06
CA GLY A 52 45.85 20.32 -21.75
C GLY A 52 45.62 19.15 -20.82
N ASN A 53 45.74 19.41 -19.52
CA ASN A 53 45.53 18.44 -18.45
C ASN A 53 44.11 17.84 -18.53
N PRO A 54 43.91 16.51 -18.77
CA PRO A 54 42.60 15.89 -18.67
C PRO A 54 42.42 15.26 -17.28
N HIS A 55 42.95 15.86 -16.23
CA HIS A 55 42.59 15.51 -14.85
C HIS A 55 41.60 16.53 -14.28
N SER A 56 40.40 16.56 -14.85
CA SER A 56 39.19 17.02 -14.14
C SER A 56 37.93 16.46 -14.79
N ALA A 57 37.96 15.19 -15.22
CA ALA A 57 36.72 14.42 -15.32
C ALA A 57 36.37 14.05 -13.87
N ALA A 58 35.57 14.89 -13.23
CA ALA A 58 35.01 14.64 -11.91
C ALA A 58 34.50 13.20 -11.87
N ALA A 59 35.14 12.35 -11.06
CA ALA A 59 34.58 11.10 -10.64
C ALA A 59 33.32 11.46 -9.84
N ARG A 60 32.19 11.57 -10.54
CA ARG A 60 30.88 11.64 -9.91
C ARG A 60 30.73 10.33 -9.14
N ASP A 61 30.60 10.44 -7.84
CA ASP A 61 30.42 9.28 -6.99
C ASP A 61 29.14 8.55 -7.46
N PRO A 62 29.16 7.22 -7.64
CA PRO A 62 27.99 6.45 -8.08
C PRO A 62 26.79 6.64 -7.14
N MET A 63 27.03 7.05 -5.89
CA MET A 63 25.99 7.44 -4.94
C MET A 63 25.27 8.74 -5.32
N GLU A 64 25.93 9.73 -5.94
CA GLU A 64 25.27 10.95 -6.43
C GLU A 64 24.34 10.66 -7.60
N GLU A 65 24.73 9.76 -8.51
CA GLU A 65 23.90 9.38 -9.66
C GLU A 65 22.65 8.59 -9.21
N VAL A 66 22.82 7.68 -8.26
CA VAL A 66 21.69 6.96 -7.63
C VAL A 66 20.79 7.91 -6.85
N GLN A 67 21.36 8.87 -6.11
CA GLN A 67 20.58 9.86 -5.36
C GLN A 67 19.79 10.77 -6.31
N ALA A 68 20.41 11.21 -7.42
CA ALA A 68 19.75 12.01 -8.45
C ALA A 68 18.58 11.24 -9.11
N ALA A 69 18.78 9.97 -9.44
CA ALA A 69 17.73 9.10 -9.98
C ALA A 69 16.58 8.87 -8.97
N VAL A 70 16.90 8.68 -7.69
CA VAL A 70 15.90 8.56 -6.61
C VAL A 70 15.11 9.85 -6.43
N THR A 71 15.77 11.01 -6.45
CA THR A 71 15.08 12.30 -6.34
C THR A 71 14.18 12.59 -7.54
N ALA A 72 14.61 12.23 -8.75
CA ALA A 72 13.77 12.35 -9.95
C ALA A 72 12.52 11.44 -9.87
N HIS A 73 12.67 10.21 -9.36
CA HIS A 73 11.54 9.32 -9.11
C HIS A 73 10.61 9.83 -8.00
N LEU A 74 11.14 10.41 -6.92
CA LEU A 74 10.34 11.02 -5.86
C LEU A 74 9.51 12.19 -6.39
N ASP A 75 10.07 13.02 -7.27
CA ASP A 75 9.37 14.15 -7.88
C ASP A 75 8.20 13.67 -8.76
N GLN A 76 8.43 12.63 -9.57
CA GLN A 76 7.38 12.01 -10.39
C GLN A 76 6.23 11.45 -9.52
N VAL A 77 6.56 10.76 -8.43
CA VAL A 77 5.54 10.25 -7.49
C VAL A 77 4.82 11.40 -6.80
N SER A 78 5.52 12.47 -6.45
CA SER A 78 4.91 13.63 -5.80
C SER A 78 3.88 14.31 -6.71
N GLY A 79 4.17 14.47 -8.01
CA GLY A 79 3.23 15.03 -8.98
C GLY A 79 1.96 14.21 -9.12
N LEU A 80 2.08 12.88 -9.12
CA LEU A 80 0.92 11.97 -9.16
C LEU A 80 0.07 12.04 -7.89
N VAL A 81 0.71 12.09 -6.72
CA VAL A 81 0.01 12.25 -5.44
C VAL A 81 -0.69 13.61 -5.38
N GLN A 82 -0.05 14.67 -5.85
CA GLN A 82 -0.59 16.02 -5.88
C GLN A 82 -1.82 16.09 -6.80
N ALA A 83 -1.72 15.52 -8.01
CA ALA A 83 -2.82 15.47 -8.98
C ALA A 83 -4.01 14.66 -8.44
N LEU A 84 -3.74 13.49 -7.87
CA LEU A 84 -4.80 12.69 -7.25
C LEU A 84 -5.44 13.43 -6.08
N SER A 85 -4.64 14.11 -5.24
CA SER A 85 -5.15 14.90 -4.12
C SER A 85 -5.99 16.09 -4.59
N SER A 86 -5.63 16.76 -5.69
CA SER A 86 -6.42 17.88 -6.22
C SER A 86 -7.76 17.42 -6.79
N GLU A 87 -7.79 16.30 -7.51
CA GLU A 87 -9.02 15.69 -8.02
C GLU A 87 -9.93 15.25 -6.88
N LEU A 88 -9.35 14.58 -5.87
CA LEU A 88 -10.10 14.13 -4.70
C LEU A 88 -10.70 15.32 -3.93
N ARG A 89 -9.93 16.41 -3.78
CA ARG A 89 -10.40 17.61 -3.06
C ARG A 89 -11.47 18.37 -3.84
N SER A 90 -11.35 18.46 -5.17
CA SER A 90 -12.35 19.13 -6.00
C SER A 90 -13.70 18.39 -5.95
N GLY A 91 -13.68 17.06 -5.97
CA GLY A 91 -14.89 16.23 -5.92
C GLY A 91 -15.50 16.12 -4.54
N ILE A 92 -14.68 15.96 -3.49
CA ILE A 92 -15.19 15.74 -2.11
C ILE A 92 -15.55 17.05 -1.42
N GLY A 93 -14.85 18.15 -1.70
CA GLY A 93 -15.03 19.44 -1.01
C GLY A 93 -16.48 19.89 -0.92
N PRO A 94 -17.18 20.10 -2.06
CA PRO A 94 -18.56 20.59 -2.06
C PRO A 94 -19.56 19.67 -1.34
N ALA A 95 -19.37 18.35 -1.49
CA ALA A 95 -20.22 17.36 -0.82
C ALA A 95 -19.96 17.34 0.69
N ALA A 96 -18.70 17.39 1.11
CA ALA A 96 -18.31 17.46 2.51
C ALA A 96 -18.80 18.75 3.17
N ASP A 97 -18.75 19.88 2.48
CA ASP A 97 -19.24 21.16 2.99
C ASP A 97 -20.76 21.13 3.22
N SER A 98 -21.51 20.51 2.31
CA SER A 98 -22.97 20.34 2.45
C SER A 98 -23.32 19.43 3.63
N LEU A 99 -22.61 18.31 3.78
CA LEU A 99 -22.79 17.41 4.93
C LEU A 99 -22.37 18.07 6.23
N LEU A 100 -21.28 18.85 6.24
CA LEU A 100 -20.80 19.57 7.41
C LEU A 100 -21.79 20.65 7.84
N ALA A 101 -22.40 21.36 6.90
CA ALA A 101 -23.47 22.30 7.18
C ALA A 101 -24.68 21.61 7.83
N PHE A 102 -25.09 20.45 7.30
CA PHE A 102 -26.14 19.61 7.89
C PHE A 102 -25.78 19.13 9.30
N VAL A 103 -24.57 18.61 9.49
CA VAL A 103 -24.01 18.17 10.78
C VAL A 103 -24.01 19.31 11.79
N ARG A 104 -23.59 20.52 11.43
CA ARG A 104 -23.61 21.67 12.34
C ARG A 104 -25.02 22.11 12.72
N ALA A 105 -26.00 21.90 11.85
CA ALA A 105 -27.39 22.20 12.13
C ALA A 105 -28.04 21.17 13.08
N VAL A 106 -27.41 20.00 13.28
CA VAL A 106 -27.86 19.00 14.26
C VAL A 106 -27.47 19.44 15.68
N ASP A 107 -28.40 19.25 16.62
CA ASP A 107 -28.19 19.55 18.04
C ASP A 107 -27.28 18.50 18.71
N TRP A 108 -25.99 18.78 18.83
CA TRP A 108 -25.00 17.87 19.47
C TRP A 108 -25.09 17.77 21.00
N THR A 109 -26.03 18.49 21.60
CA THR A 109 -26.26 18.48 23.05
C THR A 109 -27.11 17.29 23.49
N GLU A 110 -27.72 16.55 22.57
CA GLU A 110 -28.52 15.38 22.93
C GLU A 110 -27.62 14.27 23.51
N PRO A 111 -27.95 13.72 24.70
CA PRO A 111 -27.07 12.84 25.44
C PRO A 111 -26.75 11.54 24.70
N TRP A 112 -27.68 11.01 23.92
CA TRP A 112 -27.46 9.81 23.12
C TRP A 112 -26.42 10.02 22.01
N LEU A 113 -26.36 11.22 21.43
CA LEU A 113 -25.40 11.56 20.38
C LEU A 113 -24.00 11.76 20.97
N VAL A 114 -23.91 12.36 22.16
CA VAL A 114 -22.64 12.46 22.91
C VAL A 114 -22.11 11.07 23.27
N CYS A 115 -22.97 10.19 23.79
CA CYS A 115 -22.62 8.80 24.05
C CYS A 115 -22.13 8.09 22.79
N LEU A 116 -22.78 8.34 21.65
CA LEU A 116 -22.38 7.78 20.36
C LEU A 116 -20.99 8.29 19.92
N MET A 117 -20.70 9.58 20.09
CA MET A 117 -19.37 10.13 19.78
C MET A 117 -18.28 9.57 20.71
N ALA A 118 -18.58 9.43 22.00
CA ALA A 118 -17.67 8.79 22.95
C ALA A 118 -17.42 7.31 22.60
N PHE A 119 -18.44 6.58 22.16
CA PHE A 119 -18.32 5.22 21.66
C PHE A 119 -17.37 5.13 20.45
N HIS A 120 -17.51 6.03 19.47
CA HIS A 120 -16.59 6.10 18.33
C HIS A 120 -15.15 6.45 18.75
N ALA A 121 -14.97 7.36 19.71
CA ALA A 121 -13.64 7.67 20.25
C ALA A 121 -13.02 6.45 20.95
N GLY A 122 -13.80 5.69 21.72
CA GLY A 122 -13.38 4.44 22.33
C GLY A 122 -13.03 3.35 21.30
N LEU A 123 -13.83 3.23 20.24
CA LEU A 123 -13.53 2.37 19.08
C LEU A 123 -12.21 2.75 18.42
N LEU A 124 -11.97 4.04 18.17
CA LEU A 124 -10.72 4.52 17.59
C LEU A 124 -9.53 4.21 18.50
N LEU A 125 -9.65 4.47 19.80
CA LEU A 125 -8.60 4.17 20.77
C LEU A 125 -8.29 2.67 20.80
N THR A 126 -9.34 1.84 20.76
CA THR A 126 -9.21 0.38 20.73
C THR A 126 -8.56 -0.07 19.43
N ALA A 127 -8.94 0.50 18.28
CA ALA A 127 -8.33 0.19 16.98
C ALA A 127 -6.83 0.51 16.96
N VAL A 128 -6.42 1.64 17.54
CA VAL A 128 -5.00 2.01 17.69
C VAL A 128 -4.29 1.07 18.67
N GLY A 129 -4.93 0.71 19.79
CA GLY A 129 -4.37 -0.20 20.79
C GLY A 129 -4.19 -1.63 20.26
N LEU A 130 -5.11 -2.11 19.42
CA LEU A 130 -5.11 -3.46 18.85
C LEU A 130 -4.14 -3.65 17.68
N ARG A 131 -3.42 -2.60 17.25
CA ARG A 131 -2.41 -2.68 16.17
C ARG A 131 -1.34 -3.76 16.39
N ARG A 132 -1.19 -4.23 17.64
CA ARG A 132 -0.21 -5.27 18.00
C ARG A 132 -0.67 -6.67 17.60
N ASN A 133 -1.98 -6.90 17.51
CA ASN A 133 -2.58 -8.21 17.28
C ASN A 133 -3.33 -8.24 15.95
N ALA A 134 -2.71 -8.79 14.90
CA ALA A 134 -3.31 -8.86 13.56
C ALA A 134 -4.71 -9.52 13.56
N ASN A 135 -4.90 -10.58 14.35
CA ASN A 135 -6.19 -11.28 14.43
C ASN A 135 -7.32 -10.37 14.94
N LEU A 136 -7.05 -9.59 15.99
CA LEU A 136 -8.02 -8.65 16.55
C LEU A 136 -8.25 -7.46 15.62
N GLN A 137 -7.22 -7.05 14.90
CA GLN A 137 -7.32 -6.00 13.89
C GLN A 137 -8.27 -6.41 12.74
N PHE A 138 -8.17 -7.64 12.25
CA PHE A 138 -9.11 -8.18 11.25
C PHE A 138 -10.53 -8.29 11.81
N PHE A 139 -10.69 -8.71 13.07
CA PHE A 139 -11.99 -8.76 13.72
C PHE A 139 -12.64 -7.37 13.83
N PHE A 140 -11.89 -6.36 14.29
CA PHE A 140 -12.37 -4.98 14.36
C PHE A 140 -12.73 -4.41 12.99
N LEU A 141 -11.94 -4.72 11.98
CA LEU A 141 -12.22 -4.32 10.60
C LEU A 141 -13.53 -4.94 10.11
N PHE A 142 -13.72 -6.24 10.32
CA PHE A 142 -14.97 -6.93 9.97
C PHE A 142 -16.17 -6.35 10.71
N LEU A 143 -16.02 -6.06 12.01
CA LEU A 143 -17.08 -5.47 12.82
C LEU A 143 -17.44 -4.06 12.33
N ALA A 144 -16.46 -3.25 11.94
CA ALA A 144 -16.68 -1.91 11.39
C ALA A 144 -17.43 -1.97 10.04
N TYR A 145 -17.02 -2.86 9.13
CA TYR A 145 -17.73 -3.06 7.85
C TYR A 145 -19.16 -3.57 8.05
N SER A 146 -19.36 -4.52 8.97
CA SER A 146 -20.69 -5.00 9.34
C SER A 146 -21.55 -3.86 9.89
N GLY A 147 -21.00 -3.00 10.75
CA GLY A 147 -21.67 -1.81 11.25
C GLY A 147 -22.12 -0.86 10.14
N VAL A 148 -21.27 -0.60 9.14
CA VAL A 148 -21.63 0.22 7.98
C VAL A 148 -22.74 -0.43 7.15
N TYR A 149 -22.68 -1.76 6.94
CA TYR A 149 -23.72 -2.49 6.22
C TYR A 149 -25.08 -2.45 6.94
N LEU A 150 -25.08 -2.52 8.27
CA LEU A 150 -26.29 -2.45 9.08
C LEU A 150 -26.85 -1.02 9.21
N ALA A 151 -26.12 0.01 8.77
CA ALA A 151 -26.51 1.40 8.97
C ALA A 151 -27.92 1.70 8.44
N GLU A 152 -28.29 1.16 7.27
CA GLU A 152 -29.63 1.34 6.70
C GLU A 152 -30.73 0.67 7.55
N LYS A 153 -30.48 -0.55 8.02
CA LYS A 153 -31.41 -1.28 8.88
C LYS A 153 -31.60 -0.58 10.23
N ILE A 154 -30.49 -0.10 10.81
CA ILE A 154 -30.50 0.69 12.04
C ILE A 154 -31.29 1.99 11.82
N ASN A 155 -31.10 2.68 10.69
CA ASN A 155 -31.83 3.91 10.38
C ASN A 155 -33.34 3.70 10.29
N ILE A 156 -33.81 2.63 9.63
CA ILE A 156 -35.25 2.32 9.56
C ILE A 156 -35.80 2.03 10.96
N TYR A 157 -35.10 1.24 11.75
CA TYR A 157 -35.52 0.88 13.10
C TYR A 157 -35.59 2.11 14.03
N LEU A 158 -34.56 2.97 13.97
CA LEU A 158 -34.50 4.22 14.73
C LEU A 158 -35.55 5.23 14.24
N ALA A 159 -35.85 5.27 12.93
CA ALA A 159 -36.91 6.11 12.37
C ALA A 159 -38.31 5.69 12.84
N GLU A 160 -38.52 4.44 13.22
CA GLU A 160 -39.79 3.98 13.79
C GLU A 160 -39.90 4.31 15.30
N HIS A 161 -38.77 4.23 16.02
CA HIS A 161 -38.71 4.37 17.48
C HIS A 161 -38.17 5.73 17.97
N TRP A 162 -38.08 6.74 17.10
CA TRP A 162 -37.42 8.01 17.38
C TRP A 162 -37.87 8.72 18.66
N LYS A 163 -39.15 8.62 19.01
CA LYS A 163 -39.74 9.26 20.20
C LYS A 163 -39.16 8.77 21.53
N ILE A 164 -38.54 7.59 21.55
CA ILE A 164 -38.03 6.96 22.78
C ILE A 164 -36.68 7.57 23.17
N PHE A 165 -35.90 8.07 22.20
CA PHE A 165 -34.52 8.46 22.41
C PHE A 165 -34.17 9.87 21.93
N ALA A 166 -34.94 10.44 21.00
CA ALA A 166 -34.68 11.75 20.41
C ALA A 166 -35.88 12.67 20.54
N SER A 167 -35.61 13.95 20.82
CA SER A 167 -36.65 14.99 20.87
C SER A 167 -37.24 15.28 19.48
N ARG A 168 -36.48 14.99 18.41
CA ARG A 168 -36.84 15.23 17.01
C ARG A 168 -36.51 14.00 16.17
N ASN A 169 -37.21 13.84 15.04
CA ASN A 169 -36.88 12.79 14.10
C ASN A 169 -35.70 13.22 13.21
N TYR A 170 -34.52 12.67 13.49
CA TYR A 170 -33.29 12.89 12.71
C TYR A 170 -33.12 11.89 11.55
N PHE A 171 -33.92 10.82 11.51
CA PHE A 171 -33.77 9.74 10.55
C PHE A 171 -34.59 10.01 9.29
N ASP A 172 -33.93 9.86 8.15
CA ASP A 172 -34.53 10.10 6.85
C ASP A 172 -34.51 8.82 6.01
N ARG A 173 -35.42 8.69 5.04
CA ARG A 173 -35.47 7.56 4.10
C ARG A 173 -34.17 7.42 3.31
N ALA A 174 -33.51 8.53 3.01
CA ALA A 174 -32.23 8.54 2.32
C ALA A 174 -31.06 8.09 3.22
N GLY A 175 -31.23 8.04 4.55
CA GLY A 175 -30.20 7.60 5.49
C GLY A 175 -28.98 8.53 5.56
N VAL A 176 -29.10 9.80 5.16
CA VAL A 176 -27.97 10.75 5.16
C VAL A 176 -27.47 11.02 6.59
N PHE A 177 -28.39 11.17 7.54
CA PHE A 177 -28.00 11.39 8.95
C PHE A 177 -27.20 10.21 9.50
N ILE A 178 -27.74 8.98 9.38
CA ILE A 178 -27.04 7.80 9.89
C ILE A 178 -25.71 7.61 9.16
N SER A 179 -25.64 7.86 7.85
CA SER A 179 -24.41 7.60 7.10
C SER A 179 -23.29 8.55 7.53
N VAL A 180 -23.61 9.79 7.88
CA VAL A 180 -22.60 10.74 8.37
C VAL A 180 -22.22 10.45 9.82
N VAL A 181 -23.20 10.24 10.70
CA VAL A 181 -22.95 10.11 12.15
C VAL A 181 -22.43 8.72 12.54
N TRP A 182 -22.94 7.67 11.90
CA TRP A 182 -22.54 6.28 12.14
C TRP A 182 -21.46 5.85 11.16
N SER A 183 -21.75 5.88 9.85
CA SER A 183 -20.81 5.33 8.86
C SER A 183 -19.56 6.21 8.68
N GLY A 184 -19.66 7.53 8.79
CA GLY A 184 -18.53 8.46 8.62
C GLY A 184 -17.34 8.14 9.54
N PRO A 185 -17.51 8.21 10.87
CA PRO A 185 -16.47 7.85 11.82
C PRO A 185 -16.00 6.40 11.69
N LEU A 186 -16.92 5.44 11.47
CA LEU A 186 -16.57 4.03 11.28
C LEU A 186 -15.68 3.80 10.06
N VAL A 187 -15.98 4.46 8.93
CA VAL A 187 -15.17 4.38 7.71
C VAL A 187 -13.80 5.02 7.95
N PHE A 188 -13.75 6.17 8.64
CA PHE A 188 -12.47 6.79 8.99
C PHE A 188 -11.60 5.88 9.87
N ILE A 189 -12.17 5.27 10.91
CA ILE A 189 -11.50 4.29 11.77
C ILE A 189 -11.02 3.08 10.94
N SER A 190 -11.84 2.62 9.98
CA SER A 190 -11.49 1.52 9.08
C SER A 190 -10.30 1.87 8.18
N ILE A 191 -10.25 3.08 7.62
CA ILE A 191 -9.11 3.56 6.82
C ILE A 191 -7.83 3.54 7.65
N VAL A 192 -7.85 4.11 8.86
CA VAL A 192 -6.69 4.10 9.77
C VAL A 192 -6.23 2.67 10.05
N THR A 193 -7.18 1.77 10.33
CA THR A 193 -6.90 0.36 10.61
C THR A 193 -6.29 -0.35 9.41
N VAL A 194 -6.81 -0.10 8.19
CA VAL A 194 -6.29 -0.66 6.94
C VAL A 194 -4.89 -0.16 6.66
N VAL A 195 -4.60 1.13 6.81
CA VAL A 195 -3.26 1.69 6.59
C VAL A 195 -2.25 1.05 7.56
N SER A 196 -2.60 0.94 8.84
CA SER A 196 -1.75 0.27 9.83
C SER A 196 -1.55 -1.23 9.53
N SER A 197 -2.60 -1.91 9.06
CA SER A 197 -2.52 -3.32 8.63
C SER A 197 -1.59 -3.46 7.44
N LEU A 198 -1.75 -2.59 6.43
CA LEU A 198 -0.99 -2.62 5.19
C LEU A 198 0.50 -2.44 5.44
N MET A 199 0.89 -1.48 6.28
CA MET A 199 2.28 -1.29 6.69
C MET A 199 2.85 -2.55 7.35
N THR A 200 2.08 -3.18 8.25
CA THR A 200 2.48 -4.42 8.93
C THR A 200 2.61 -5.57 7.93
N LEU A 201 1.65 -5.74 7.03
CA LEU A 201 1.66 -6.76 5.99
C LEU A 201 2.84 -6.57 5.02
N CYS A 202 3.15 -5.35 4.61
CA CYS A 202 4.32 -5.05 3.78
C CYS A 202 5.62 -5.46 4.49
N GLN A 203 5.78 -5.13 5.77
CA GLN A 203 6.97 -5.52 6.54
C GLN A 203 7.07 -7.05 6.69
N LEU A 204 5.95 -7.73 6.95
CA LEU A 204 5.90 -9.19 7.04
C LEU A 204 6.22 -9.84 5.69
N MET A 205 5.67 -9.33 4.60
CA MET A 205 5.95 -9.81 3.24
C MET A 205 7.43 -9.65 2.88
N VAL A 206 8.05 -8.51 3.21
CA VAL A 206 9.49 -8.29 2.99
C VAL A 206 10.33 -9.24 3.84
N LYS A 207 9.97 -9.44 5.12
CA LYS A 207 10.65 -10.40 6.00
C LYS A 207 10.53 -11.83 5.46
N TRP A 208 9.34 -12.22 5.01
CA TRP A 208 9.07 -13.54 4.45
C TRP A 208 9.82 -13.76 3.15
N LYS A 209 9.83 -12.77 2.24
CA LYS A 209 10.64 -12.80 1.01
C LYS A 209 12.14 -12.89 1.31
N ARG A 210 12.65 -12.17 2.32
CA ARG A 210 14.05 -12.25 2.76
C ARG A 210 14.38 -13.63 3.36
N ALA A 211 13.46 -14.23 4.12
CA ALA A 211 13.63 -15.56 4.68
C ALA A 211 13.62 -16.65 3.60
N GLU A 212 12.70 -16.55 2.64
CA GLU A 212 12.60 -17.44 1.47
C GLU A 212 13.90 -17.42 0.65
N LEU A 213 14.44 -16.22 0.35
CA LEU A 213 15.71 -16.10 -0.38
C LEU A 213 16.90 -16.68 0.41
N ARG A 214 16.92 -16.53 1.74
CA ARG A 214 17.95 -17.13 2.60
C ARG A 214 17.85 -18.67 2.64
N HIS A 215 16.64 -19.22 2.61
CA HIS A 215 16.45 -20.67 2.57
C HIS A 215 16.92 -21.25 1.24
N ARG A 216 16.56 -20.60 0.12
CA ARG A 216 17.05 -20.98 -1.23
C ARG A 216 18.56 -20.90 -1.36
N GLY A 217 19.20 -19.89 -0.77
CA GLY A 217 20.66 -19.77 -0.77
C GLY A 217 21.38 -20.91 -0.02
N ARG A 218 20.78 -21.42 1.07
CA ARG A 218 21.34 -22.57 1.80
C ARG A 218 21.22 -23.87 1.00
N LEU A 219 20.07 -24.11 0.39
CA LEU A 219 19.84 -25.28 -0.48
C LEU A 219 20.72 -25.28 -1.75
N ALA A 220 21.13 -24.11 -2.23
CA ALA A 220 22.08 -24.02 -3.34
C ALA A 220 23.50 -24.41 -2.90
N ARG A 221 23.91 -24.02 -1.69
CA ARG A 221 25.23 -24.35 -1.14
C ARG A 221 25.38 -25.84 -0.78
N ASP A 222 24.33 -26.46 -0.24
CA ASP A 222 24.30 -27.91 0.06
C ASP A 222 24.34 -28.81 -1.19
N LYS A 223 24.19 -28.25 -2.40
CA LYS A 223 24.34 -28.99 -3.66
C LYS A 223 25.73 -28.88 -4.28
N GLU A 224 26.55 -27.95 -3.81
CA GLU A 224 27.92 -27.73 -4.28
C GLU A 224 28.95 -28.50 -3.43
N GLU A 225 28.57 -28.95 -2.23
CA GLU A 225 29.30 -29.91 -1.37
C GLU A 225 28.86 -31.36 -1.65
#